data_AF-A0A7X6RG46-F1
#
_entry.id   AF-A0A7X6RG46-F1
#
_cell.length_a   1.000
_cell.length_b   1.000
_cell.length_c   1.000
_cell.angle_alpha   90.00
_cell.angle_beta   90.00
_cell.angle_gamma   90.00
#
_symmetry.space_group_name_H-M   'P 1'
#
loop_
_entity.id
_entity.type
_entity.pdbx_description
1 polymer ?
#
loop_
_entity_poly.entity_id
_entity_poly.type
_entity_poly.pdbx_seq_one_letter_code
_entity_poly.pdbx_strand_id
1 'polypeptide(L)' 'MTNENSTSAPREPHPNRTRMRVVFSRPGVMTVRFDQAPVPTEERR' A
#
# COMPACT_ATOMS: atom_id res chain seq x y z
N MET A 1 -6.51 6.53 -35.77
CA MET A 1 -6.18 7.07 -34.43
C MET A 1 -6.76 6.09 -33.42
N THR A 2 -5.92 5.29 -32.76
CA THR A 2 -6.33 4.28 -31.77
C THR A 2 -6.29 4.90 -30.37
N ASN A 3 -7.45 5.01 -29.72
CA ASN A 3 -7.57 5.54 -28.36
C ASN A 3 -7.33 4.40 -27.36
N GLU A 4 -6.12 4.32 -26.82
CA GLU A 4 -5.76 3.41 -25.72
C GLU A 4 -6.28 3.99 -24.40
N ASN A 5 -7.59 3.89 -24.18
CA ASN A 5 -8.19 4.20 -22.87
C ASN A 5 -7.84 3.06 -21.90
N SER A 6 -6.75 3.23 -21.16
CA SER A 6 -6.40 2.34 -20.06
C SER A 6 -7.40 2.55 -18.92
N THR A 7 -8.52 1.82 -18.97
CA THR A 7 -9.41 1.61 -17.83
C THR A 7 -8.59 0.93 -16.73
N SER A 8 -8.03 1.73 -15.82
CA SER A 8 -7.45 1.23 -14.59
C SER A 8 -8.62 0.79 -13.71
N ALA A 9 -8.77 -0.53 -13.55
CA ALA A 9 -9.76 -1.08 -12.63
C ALA A 9 -9.60 -0.43 -11.25
N PRO A 10 -10.69 -0.11 -10.54
CA PRO A 10 -10.61 0.39 -9.18
C PRO A 10 -9.85 -0.64 -8.34
N ARG A 11 -8.66 -0.27 -7.84
CA ARG A 11 -7.85 -1.15 -6.99
C ARG A 11 -8.67 -1.44 -5.73
N GLU A 12 -9.09 -2.69 -5.57
CA GLU A 12 -9.72 -3.15 -4.33
C GLU A 12 -8.82 -2.79 -3.14
N PRO A 13 -9.39 -2.22 -2.06
CA PRO A 13 -8.64 -2.02 -0.83
C PRO A 13 -8.33 -3.39 -0.24
N HIS A 14 -7.15 -3.93 -0.52
CA HIS A 14 -6.71 -5.19 0.06
C HIS A 14 -6.76 -5.08 1.59
N PRO A 15 -7.61 -5.86 2.27
CA PRO A 15 -8.01 -5.54 3.65
C PRO A 15 -6.91 -5.77 4.69
N ASN A 16 -5.79 -6.39 4.34
CA ASN A 16 -4.72 -6.72 5.30
C ASN A 16 -3.32 -6.64 4.70
N ARG A 17 -3.02 -5.64 3.87
CA ARG A 17 -1.68 -5.48 3.30
C ARG A 17 -0.80 -4.61 4.20
N THR A 18 0.22 -5.20 4.83
CA THR A 18 1.31 -4.45 5.47
C THR A 18 1.99 -3.58 4.42
N ARG A 19 2.00 -2.27 4.65
CA ARG A 19 2.69 -1.31 3.77
C ARG A 19 4.10 -1.10 4.28
N MET A 20 5.10 -1.53 3.50
CA MET A 20 6.50 -1.23 3.77
C MET A 20 6.89 0.07 3.04
N ARG A 21 7.45 1.02 3.78
CA ARG A 21 8.01 2.27 3.25
C ARG A 21 9.51 2.29 3.48
N VAL A 22 10.27 2.56 2.44
CA VAL A 22 11.74 2.65 2.48
C VAL A 22 12.14 4.06 2.08
N VAL A 23 12.94 4.72 2.92
CA VAL A 23 13.45 6.08 2.68
C VAL A 23 14.97 6.05 2.72
N PHE A 24 15.61 6.50 1.64
CA PHE A 24 17.05 6.70 1.57
C PHE A 24 17.35 8.17 1.82
N SER A 25 18.06 8.48 2.91
CA SER A 25 18.34 9.88 3.29
C SER A 25 19.73 10.33 2.88
N ARG A 26 20.71 9.43 2.92
CA ARG A 26 22.12 9.64 2.55
C ARG A 26 22.72 8.33 2.06
N PRO A 27 23.86 8.34 1.35
CA PRO A 27 24.59 7.11 1.02
C PRO A 27 24.82 6.26 2.28
N GLY A 28 24.35 5.01 2.26
CA GLY A 28 24.44 4.08 3.40
C GLY A 28 23.38 4.23 4.49
N VAL A 29 22.50 5.24 4.44
CA VAL A 29 21.43 5.43 5.43
C VAL A 29 20.06 5.16 4.81
N MET A 30 19.44 4.07 5.26
CA MET A 30 18.11 3.64 4.86
C MET A 30 17.19 3.51 6.09
N THR A 31 16.00 4.10 6.02
CA THR A 31 14.94 3.94 7.03
C THR A 31 13.82 3.08 6.45
N VAL A 32 13.47 2.01 7.15
CA VAL A 32 12.35 1.13 6.76
C VAL A 32 11.24 1.26 7.80
N ARG A 33 10.01 1.48 7.34
CA ARG A 33 8.81 1.57 8.18
C ARG A 33 7.76 0.57 7.71
N PHE A 34 7.13 -0.12 8.65
CA PHE A 34 6.00 -1.01 8.38
C PHE A 34 4.74 -0.38 8.94
N ASP A 35 3.83 0.01 8.07
CA ASP A 35 2.50 0.45 8.45
C ASP A 35 1.56 -0.76 8.28
N GLN A 36 1.19 -1.42 9.39
CA GLN A 36 0.08 -2.37 9.36
C GLN A 36 -1.22 -1.58 9.29
N ALA A 37 -2.09 -1.92 8.33
CA ALA A 37 -3.46 -1.46 8.38
C ALA A 37 -4.08 -2.02 9.68
N PRO A 38 -4.80 -1.20 10.47
CA PRO A 38 -5.49 -1.72 11.63
C PRO A 38 -6.42 -2.83 11.16
N VAL A 39 -6.27 -4.02 11.73
CA VAL A 39 -7.20 -5.12 11.49
C VAL A 39 -8.55 -4.59 11.96
N PRO A 40 -9.59 -4.53 11.10
CA PRO A 40 -10.92 -4.28 11.59
C PRO A 40 -11.25 -5.45 12.52
N THR A 41 -11.17 -5.21 13.83
CA THR A 41 -11.68 -6.14 14.82
C THR A 41 -13.16 -6.25 14.53
N GLU A 42 -13.56 -7.33 13.85
CA GLU A 42 -14.94 -7.78 13.87
C GLU A 42 -15.24 -8.04 15.35
N GLU A 43 -15.85 -7.03 15.97
CA GLU A 43 -16.47 -7.09 17.28
C GLU A 43 -17.51 -8.20 17.18
N ARG A 44 -17.10 -9.42 17.57
CA ARG A 44 -17.91 -10.62 17.57
C ARG A 44 -19.02 -10.41 18.60
N ARG A 45 -20.13 -9.82 18.16
CA ARG A 45 -21.38 -9.71 18.92
C ARG A 45 -22.06 -11.07 19.03
#